data_AF-A0A0D3LZ36-F1
#
_entry.id   AF-A0A0D3LZ36-F1
#
_cell.length_a   1.000
_cell.length_b   1.000
_cell.length_c   1.000
_cell.angle_alpha   90.00
_cell.angle_beta   90.00
_cell.angle_gamma   90.00
#
_symmetry.space_group_name_H-M   'P 1'
#
loop_
_entity.id
_entity.type
_entity.pdbx_description
1 polymer ?
#
loop_
_entity_poly.entity_id
_entity_poly.type
_entity_poly.pdbx_seq_one_letter_code
_entity_poly.pdbx_strand_id
1 'polypeptide(L)'
;TFTGYLGDVINDDVVAAGSYRTGKIAYTFTGGNGFSAVIALEQGGEDVDNDYTIDGYMPHVVGGLKYAGGWGSIAGVVAYDSVIEEWATKVRGDVNITDRFSVWLQGAYSSAATPNQNYGQWGGDWAVWGGAKFIATEKATFNLQAAHDDWGKTAVTANVAYQLVP
;
A
#
# COMPACT_ATOMS: atom_id res chain seq x y z
N THR A 1 0.85 4.87 3.50
CA THR A 1 0.69 3.68 4.38
C THR A 1 2.06 3.26 4.93
N PHE A 2 2.15 2.23 5.80
CA PHE A 2 3.45 1.78 6.33
C PHE A 2 4.38 1.17 5.26
N THR A 3 3.83 0.48 4.25
CA THR A 3 4.59 0.00 3.09
C THR A 3 4.93 1.13 2.12
N GLY A 4 4.06 2.14 2.00
CA GLY A 4 4.21 3.25 1.05
C GLY A 4 2.96 3.39 0.15
N TYR A 5 2.81 4.53 -0.52
CA TYR A 5 1.73 4.74 -1.49
C TYR A 5 2.03 4.04 -2.81
N LEU A 6 1.02 3.82 -3.66
CA LEU A 6 1.16 3.15 -4.96
C LEU A 6 1.86 4.06 -6.01
N GLY A 7 2.92 4.77 -5.63
CA GLY A 7 3.67 5.68 -6.50
C GLY A 7 3.10 7.10 -6.56
N ASP A 8 3.81 7.98 -7.26
CA ASP A 8 3.47 9.42 -7.37
C ASP A 8 2.63 9.71 -8.63
N VAL A 9 1.61 8.87 -8.88
CA VAL A 9 0.68 9.03 -10.02
C VAL A 9 -0.68 9.55 -9.56
N ILE A 10 -1.38 10.28 -10.42
CA ILE A 10 -2.66 10.95 -10.06
C ILE A 10 -3.79 9.96 -9.79
N ASN A 11 -3.77 8.80 -10.45
CA ASN A 11 -4.74 7.73 -10.26
C ASN A 11 -3.99 6.43 -9.99
N ASP A 12 -3.68 6.22 -8.72
CA ASP A 12 -2.87 5.12 -8.23
C ASP A 12 -3.70 3.93 -7.71
N ASP A 13 -5.00 4.17 -7.46
CA ASP A 13 -5.93 3.25 -6.77
C ASP A 13 -6.96 2.59 -7.70
N VAL A 14 -6.69 2.48 -9.01
CA VAL A 14 -7.61 1.81 -9.95
C VAL A 14 -7.81 0.34 -9.55
N VAL A 15 -6.76 -0.32 -9.07
CA VAL A 15 -6.87 -1.55 -8.28
C VAL A 15 -6.73 -1.12 -6.81
N ALA A 16 -7.85 -1.08 -6.10
CA ALA A 16 -7.91 -0.55 -4.75
C ALA A 16 -7.10 -1.43 -3.78
N ALA A 17 -6.20 -0.82 -3.01
CA ALA A 17 -5.40 -1.55 -2.04
C ALA A 17 -6.19 -1.83 -0.74
N GLY A 18 -7.22 -1.05 -0.43
CA GLY A 18 -7.95 -1.09 0.84
C GLY A 18 -8.28 0.32 1.34
N SER A 19 -9.00 0.39 2.45
CA SER A 19 -9.43 1.67 3.03
C SER A 19 -8.26 2.53 3.49
N TYR A 20 -8.34 3.83 3.24
CA TYR A 20 -7.26 4.78 3.55
C TYR A 20 -7.42 5.52 4.88
N ARG A 21 -8.62 5.51 5.47
CA ARG A 21 -8.96 6.33 6.64
C ARG A 21 -9.75 5.51 7.65
N THR A 22 -9.30 5.54 8.89
CA THR A 22 -9.95 4.88 10.03
C THR A 22 -9.52 5.54 11.33
N GLY A 23 -10.37 5.51 12.36
CA GLY A 23 -9.95 5.82 13.72
C GLY A 23 -8.98 4.76 14.23
N LYS A 24 -7.82 5.16 14.77
CA LYS A 24 -6.82 4.18 15.23
C LYS A 24 -5.93 4.65 16.37
N ILE A 25 -5.43 3.66 17.10
CA ILE A 25 -4.29 3.78 18.00
C ILE A 25 -3.15 2.99 17.39
N ALA A 26 -1.99 3.62 17.20
CA ALA A 26 -0.85 2.98 16.58
C ALA A 26 0.45 3.32 17.31
N TYR A 27 1.36 2.35 17.34
CA TYR A 27 2.73 2.54 17.81
C TYR A 27 3.70 2.08 16.71
N THR A 28 4.64 2.96 16.37
CA THR A 28 5.72 2.67 15.43
C THR A 28 7.05 2.76 16.16
N PHE A 29 7.77 1.64 16.22
CA PHE A 29 9.17 1.60 16.61
C PHE A 29 10.04 1.94 15.40
N THR A 30 11.01 2.84 15.59
CA THR A 30 12.02 3.19 14.59
C THR A 30 13.40 3.02 15.20
N GLY A 31 14.13 2.01 14.72
CA GLY A 31 15.51 1.74 15.13
C GLY A 31 16.53 2.56 14.35
N GLY A 32 17.70 2.80 14.94
CA GLY A 32 18.80 3.53 14.28
C GLY A 32 19.51 2.76 13.16
N ASN A 33 19.15 1.50 12.93
CA ASN A 33 19.75 0.60 11.93
C ASN A 33 18.88 0.42 10.68
N GLY A 34 17.90 1.31 10.45
CA GLY A 34 16.98 1.23 9.30
C GLY A 34 15.82 0.25 9.49
N PHE A 35 15.77 -0.48 10.60
CA PHE A 35 14.62 -1.32 10.95
C PHE A 35 13.49 -0.50 11.57
N SER A 36 12.25 -0.84 11.25
CA SER A 36 11.05 -0.29 11.87
C SER A 36 9.96 -1.35 12.00
N ALA A 37 9.12 -1.20 13.02
CA ALA A 37 7.98 -2.07 13.26
C ALA A 37 6.77 -1.22 13.63
N VAL A 38 5.58 -1.64 13.21
CA VAL A 38 4.32 -0.99 13.57
C VAL A 38 3.33 -1.99 14.10
N ILE A 39 2.54 -1.58 15.08
CA ILE A 39 1.30 -2.23 15.47
C ILE A 39 0.20 -1.16 15.56
N ALA A 40 -0.99 -1.48 15.07
CA ALA A 40 -2.15 -0.61 15.17
C ALA A 40 -3.40 -1.41 15.50
N LEU A 41 -4.28 -0.77 16.28
CA LEU A 41 -5.65 -1.19 16.50
C LEU A 41 -6.54 -0.17 15.80
N GLU A 42 -7.34 -0.64 14.86
CA GLU A 42 -8.09 0.22 13.94
C GLU A 42 -9.58 -0.06 14.04
N GLN A 43 -10.38 1.00 13.88
CA GLN A 43 -11.83 0.96 13.96
C GLN A 43 -12.50 0.36 12.71
N GLY A 44 -11.82 0.39 11.57
CA GLY A 44 -12.48 0.22 10.28
C GLY A 44 -13.07 1.53 9.76
N GLY A 45 -13.79 1.44 8.65
CA GLY A 45 -14.45 2.58 8.02
C GLY A 45 -15.66 2.12 7.23
N GLU A 46 -16.37 3.08 6.65
CA GLU A 46 -17.52 2.84 5.77
C GLU A 46 -17.20 3.36 4.37
N ASP A 47 -17.64 2.62 3.35
CA ASP A 47 -17.79 3.09 1.98
C ASP A 47 -19.30 3.15 1.65
N VAL A 48 -19.65 3.68 0.47
CA VAL A 48 -21.06 3.93 0.08
C VAL A 48 -21.95 2.67 0.21
N ASP A 49 -21.38 1.49 -0.05
CA ASP A 49 -22.12 0.23 -0.11
C ASP A 49 -21.77 -0.77 1.01
N ASN A 50 -20.75 -0.49 1.85
CA ASN A 50 -20.26 -1.44 2.84
C ASN A 50 -19.80 -0.74 4.13
N ASP A 51 -20.15 -1.32 5.27
CA ASP A 51 -19.65 -0.91 6.59
C ASP A 51 -18.64 -1.94 7.09
N TYR A 52 -17.40 -1.51 7.31
CA TYR A 52 -16.32 -2.29 7.87
C TYR A 52 -15.99 -1.85 9.30
N THR A 53 -16.82 -1.02 9.92
CA THR A 53 -16.63 -0.57 11.30
C THR A 53 -16.77 -1.75 12.25
N ILE A 54 -15.90 -1.84 13.26
CA ILE A 54 -16.00 -2.85 14.31
C ILE A 54 -17.43 -2.87 14.91
N ASP A 55 -18.03 -4.05 14.93
CA ASP A 55 -19.35 -4.32 15.51
C ASP A 55 -19.27 -5.09 16.85
N GLY A 56 -18.06 -5.38 17.32
CA GLY A 56 -17.77 -6.15 18.54
C GLY A 56 -16.68 -5.56 19.44
N TYR A 57 -16.11 -6.41 20.30
CA TYR A 57 -15.04 -6.01 21.24
C TYR A 57 -13.62 -6.15 20.66
N MET A 58 -13.48 -6.83 19.52
CA MET A 58 -12.19 -7.04 18.86
C MET A 58 -11.97 -5.94 17.83
N PRO A 59 -10.94 -5.10 17.95
CA PRO A 59 -10.59 -4.17 16.89
C PRO A 59 -9.94 -4.91 15.72
N HIS A 60 -9.89 -4.23 14.57
CA HIS A 60 -8.96 -4.67 13.54
C HIS A 60 -7.53 -4.53 14.04
N VAL A 61 -6.67 -5.47 13.67
CA VAL A 61 -5.28 -5.49 14.13
C VAL A 61 -4.37 -5.44 12.92
N VAL A 62 -3.48 -4.45 12.89
CA VAL A 62 -2.47 -4.32 11.83
C VAL A 62 -1.08 -4.43 12.44
N GLY A 63 -0.23 -5.25 11.82
CA GLY A 63 1.17 -5.39 12.19
C GLY A 63 2.07 -5.28 10.96
N GLY A 64 3.24 -4.68 11.11
CA GLY A 64 4.16 -4.52 9.99
C GLY A 64 5.62 -4.39 10.38
N LEU A 65 6.49 -4.82 9.47
CA LEU A 65 7.94 -4.72 9.59
C LEU A 65 8.52 -4.05 8.35
N LYS A 66 9.55 -3.23 8.54
CA LYS A 66 10.26 -2.56 7.46
C LYS A 66 11.76 -2.57 7.72
N TYR A 67 12.53 -2.72 6.65
CA TYR A 67 13.96 -2.49 6.64
C TYR A 67 14.30 -1.55 5.48
N ALA A 68 14.99 -0.45 5.79
CA ALA A 68 15.40 0.55 4.82
C ALA A 68 16.91 0.81 4.91
N GLY A 69 17.55 0.99 3.76
CA GLY A 69 18.97 1.34 3.64
C GLY A 69 19.22 2.19 2.40
N GLY A 70 20.50 2.49 2.10
CA GLY A 70 20.86 3.32 0.94
C GLY A 70 20.40 2.76 -0.41
N TRP A 71 20.23 1.44 -0.51
CA TRP A 71 19.78 0.74 -1.72
C TRP A 71 18.25 0.84 -1.95
N GLY A 72 17.48 1.22 -0.94
CA GLY A 72 16.01 1.18 -0.98
C GLY A 72 15.39 0.62 0.30
N SER A 73 14.27 -0.09 0.18
CA SER A 73 13.61 -0.69 1.33
C SER A 73 12.78 -1.92 0.99
N ILE A 74 12.54 -2.76 2.00
CA ILE A 74 11.52 -3.80 1.97
C ILE A 74 10.58 -3.61 3.17
N ALA A 75 9.28 -3.72 2.94
CA ALA A 75 8.26 -3.58 3.96
C ALA A 75 7.18 -4.65 3.78
N GLY A 76 6.69 -5.18 4.89
CA GLY A 76 5.56 -6.10 4.93
C GLY A 76 4.55 -5.64 5.98
N VAL A 77 3.27 -5.82 5.69
CA VAL A 77 2.17 -5.60 6.62
C VAL A 77 1.19 -6.75 6.53
N VAL A 78 0.61 -7.13 7.66
CA VAL A 78 -0.54 -8.02 7.77
C VAL A 78 -1.61 -7.32 8.59
N ALA A 79 -2.85 -7.51 8.19
CA ALA A 79 -4.02 -6.96 8.87
C ALA A 79 -5.05 -8.06 9.06
N TYR A 80 -5.67 -8.08 10.24
CA TYR A 80 -6.82 -8.90 10.56
C TYR A 80 -8.07 -8.02 10.60
N ASP A 81 -9.05 -8.38 9.78
CA ASP A 81 -10.37 -7.77 9.71
C ASP A 81 -11.32 -8.54 10.64
N SER A 82 -11.70 -7.89 11.73
CA SER A 82 -12.55 -8.48 12.77
C SER A 82 -14.03 -8.62 12.37
N VAL A 83 -14.49 -7.91 11.33
CA VAL A 83 -15.91 -7.94 10.92
C VAL A 83 -16.18 -9.18 10.07
N ILE A 84 -15.25 -9.54 9.19
CA ILE A 84 -15.34 -10.74 8.35
C ILE A 84 -14.52 -11.92 8.88
N GLU A 85 -13.75 -11.71 9.94
CA GLU A 85 -12.85 -12.69 10.57
C GLU A 85 -11.73 -13.22 9.64
N GLU A 86 -11.28 -12.39 8.70
CA GLU A 86 -10.31 -12.74 7.65
C GLU A 86 -9.05 -11.87 7.74
N TRP A 87 -8.01 -12.21 6.99
CA TRP A 87 -6.75 -11.46 7.00
C TRP A 87 -6.25 -11.14 5.60
N ALA A 88 -5.54 -10.01 5.51
CA ALA A 88 -4.86 -9.60 4.29
C ALA A 88 -3.41 -9.22 4.58
N THR A 89 -2.53 -9.42 3.62
CA THR A 89 -1.11 -9.11 3.72
C THR A 89 -0.63 -8.38 2.47
N LYS A 90 0.39 -7.54 2.65
CA LYS A 90 1.08 -6.84 1.56
C LYS A 90 2.57 -6.86 1.81
N VAL A 91 3.33 -7.10 0.77
CA VAL A 91 4.79 -7.01 0.78
C VAL A 91 5.23 -6.11 -0.35
N ARG A 92 6.09 -5.15 -0.03
CA ARG A 92 6.63 -4.17 -0.98
C ARG A 92 8.14 -4.13 -0.92
N GLY A 93 8.77 -4.09 -2.09
CA GLY A 93 10.17 -3.73 -2.27
C GLY A 93 10.30 -2.46 -3.09
N ASP A 94 11.20 -1.57 -2.67
CA ASP A 94 11.63 -0.37 -3.39
C ASP A 94 13.14 -0.46 -3.59
N VAL A 95 13.61 -0.22 -4.81
CA VAL A 95 15.03 -0.31 -5.16
C VAL A 95 15.46 0.95 -5.91
N ASN A 96 16.49 1.60 -5.39
CA ASN A 96 17.20 2.69 -6.06
C ASN A 96 18.25 2.08 -6.97
N ILE A 97 17.99 2.09 -8.28
CA ILE A 97 18.92 1.57 -9.29
C ILE A 97 20.05 2.57 -9.53
N THR A 98 19.70 3.87 -9.56
CA THR A 98 20.63 5.00 -9.64
C THR A 98 20.06 6.19 -8.86
N ASP A 99 20.84 7.27 -8.73
CA ASP A 99 20.37 8.52 -8.11
C ASP A 99 19.18 9.17 -8.83
N ARG A 100 18.91 8.77 -10.08
CA ARG A 100 17.81 9.31 -10.91
C ARG A 100 16.74 8.28 -11.25
N PHE A 101 16.94 7.01 -10.94
CA PHE A 101 16.05 5.93 -11.37
C PHE A 101 15.80 4.94 -10.23
N SER A 102 14.52 4.75 -9.91
CA SER A 102 14.08 3.77 -8.92
C SER A 102 12.87 2.99 -9.42
N VAL A 103 12.71 1.78 -8.89
CA VAL A 103 11.58 0.90 -9.18
C VAL A 103 11.02 0.36 -7.88
N TRP A 104 9.75 -0.04 -7.90
CA TRP A 104 9.10 -0.69 -6.78
C TRP A 104 8.11 -1.72 -7.26
N LEU A 105 7.86 -2.72 -6.41
CA LEU A 105 6.90 -3.79 -6.61
C LEU A 105 6.22 -4.10 -5.28
N GLN A 106 4.91 -4.21 -5.31
CA GLN A 106 4.09 -4.63 -4.18
C GLN A 106 3.17 -5.77 -4.60
N GLY A 107 3.18 -6.86 -3.84
CA GLY A 107 2.20 -7.94 -3.94
C GLY A 107 1.31 -7.95 -2.71
N ALA A 108 0.06 -8.37 -2.89
CA ALA A 108 -0.90 -8.53 -1.81
C ALA A 108 -1.71 -9.82 -1.96
N TYR A 109 -2.18 -10.33 -0.82
CA TYR A 109 -3.03 -11.50 -0.72
C TYR A 109 -4.06 -11.29 0.39
N SER A 110 -5.30 -11.74 0.18
CA SER A 110 -6.36 -11.78 1.18
C SER A 110 -6.89 -13.19 1.26
N SER A 111 -7.22 -13.65 2.47
CA SER A 111 -7.88 -14.94 2.67
C SER A 111 -9.34 -14.94 2.21
N ALA A 112 -9.93 -13.76 1.98
CA ALA A 112 -11.27 -13.63 1.43
C ALA A 112 -11.24 -13.10 -0.01
N ALA A 113 -11.80 -13.88 -0.94
CA ALA A 113 -11.91 -13.55 -2.37
C ALA A 113 -13.01 -12.51 -2.68
N THR A 114 -13.07 -11.41 -1.93
CA THR A 114 -14.10 -10.37 -2.06
C THR A 114 -13.49 -8.97 -1.93
N PRO A 115 -13.89 -7.99 -2.75
CA PRO A 115 -13.46 -6.61 -2.56
C PRO A 115 -14.18 -5.91 -1.40
N ASN A 116 -15.25 -6.51 -0.86
CA ASN A 116 -16.02 -5.96 0.26
C ASN A 116 -15.36 -6.29 1.60
N GLN A 117 -14.17 -5.74 1.84
CA GLN A 117 -13.40 -5.91 3.07
C GLN A 117 -12.50 -4.69 3.31
N ASN A 118 -11.97 -4.52 4.52
CA ASN A 118 -11.23 -3.30 4.85
C ASN A 118 -9.78 -3.27 4.30
N TYR A 119 -9.12 -4.43 4.19
CA TYR A 119 -7.68 -4.53 3.91
C TYR A 119 -7.31 -5.16 2.56
N GLY A 120 -8.30 -5.68 1.83
CA GLY A 120 -8.15 -6.43 0.58
C GLY A 120 -9.19 -6.08 -0.49
N GLN A 121 -9.30 -4.80 -0.85
CA GLN A 121 -10.35 -4.30 -1.76
C GLN A 121 -10.09 -4.55 -3.27
N TRP A 122 -9.16 -5.45 -3.62
CA TRP A 122 -8.93 -5.86 -5.01
C TRP A 122 -9.88 -6.99 -5.43
N GLY A 123 -9.92 -7.30 -6.73
CA GLY A 123 -10.67 -8.44 -7.23
C GLY A 123 -9.97 -9.77 -6.92
N GLY A 124 -10.66 -10.68 -6.23
CA GLY A 124 -10.21 -12.04 -5.93
C GLY A 124 -9.18 -12.13 -4.80
N ASP A 125 -8.32 -13.15 -4.81
CA ASP A 125 -7.46 -13.46 -3.67
C ASP A 125 -6.17 -12.64 -3.64
N TRP A 126 -5.68 -12.16 -4.78
CA TRP A 126 -4.39 -11.49 -4.89
C TRP A 126 -4.41 -10.30 -5.84
N ALA A 127 -3.46 -9.40 -5.62
CA ALA A 127 -3.18 -8.30 -6.53
C ALA A 127 -1.69 -7.92 -6.50
N VAL A 128 -1.23 -7.31 -7.58
CA VAL A 128 0.15 -6.84 -7.74
C VAL A 128 0.14 -5.43 -8.32
N TRP A 129 1.04 -4.59 -7.81
CA TRP A 129 1.30 -3.25 -8.30
C TRP A 129 2.79 -3.06 -8.46
N GLY A 130 3.21 -2.40 -9.53
CA GLY A 130 4.61 -2.05 -9.72
C GLY A 130 4.73 -0.68 -10.36
N GLY A 131 5.88 -0.05 -10.19
CA GLY A 131 6.12 1.23 -10.79
C GLY A 131 7.59 1.58 -10.91
N ALA A 132 7.83 2.64 -11.67
CA ALA A 132 9.14 3.19 -11.91
C ALA A 132 9.09 4.72 -11.81
N LYS A 133 10.18 5.30 -11.33
CA LYS A 133 10.38 6.74 -11.20
C LYS A 133 11.69 7.13 -11.86
N PHE A 134 11.64 8.13 -12.72
CA PHE A 134 12.80 8.66 -13.42
C PHE A 134 12.88 10.19 -13.31
N ILE A 135 13.94 10.68 -12.67
CA ILE A 135 14.27 12.10 -12.57
C ILE A 135 14.99 12.50 -13.86
N ALA A 136 14.23 13.05 -14.81
CA ALA A 136 14.77 13.45 -16.10
C ALA A 136 15.58 14.76 -16.01
N THR A 137 15.09 15.72 -15.23
CA THR A 137 15.78 16.98 -14.94
C THR A 137 15.49 17.39 -13.49
N GLU A 138 16.16 18.44 -12.99
CA GLU A 138 15.88 19.03 -11.67
C GLU A 138 14.41 19.46 -11.49
N LYS A 139 13.68 19.69 -12.59
CA LYS A 139 12.28 20.14 -12.58
C LYS A 139 11.29 19.09 -13.04
N ALA A 140 11.73 17.97 -13.62
CA ALA A 140 10.86 17.01 -14.29
C ALA A 140 11.11 15.58 -13.84
N THR A 141 10.08 14.96 -13.28
CA THR A 141 10.07 13.55 -12.88
C THR A 141 8.98 12.80 -13.65
N PHE A 142 9.36 11.70 -14.28
CA PHE A 142 8.43 10.77 -14.92
C PHE A 142 8.10 9.63 -13.97
N ASN A 143 6.83 9.30 -13.82
CA ASN A 143 6.38 8.12 -13.09
C ASN A 143 5.56 7.22 -14.01
N LEU A 144 5.72 5.92 -13.81
CA LEU A 144 4.94 4.87 -14.44
C LEU A 144 4.45 3.93 -13.33
N GLN A 145 3.21 3.50 -13.41
CA GLN A 145 2.60 2.51 -12.53
C GLN A 145 1.78 1.53 -13.36
N ALA A 146 1.78 0.27 -12.97
CA ALA A 146 0.85 -0.74 -13.45
C ALA A 146 0.33 -1.59 -12.29
N ALA A 147 -0.88 -2.09 -12.42
CA ALA A 147 -1.54 -2.93 -11.44
C ALA A 147 -2.34 -4.05 -12.12
N HIS A 148 -2.45 -5.21 -11.46
CA HIS A 148 -3.24 -6.34 -11.89
C HIS A 148 -3.82 -7.09 -10.69
N ASP A 149 -5.07 -7.56 -10.79
CA ASP A 149 -5.71 -8.41 -9.78
C ASP A 149 -6.14 -9.78 -10.33
N ASP A 150 -6.54 -10.67 -9.43
CA ASP A 150 -6.90 -12.06 -9.74
C ASP A 150 -8.14 -12.17 -10.66
N TRP A 151 -9.04 -11.19 -10.63
CA TRP A 151 -10.18 -11.12 -11.55
C TRP A 151 -9.80 -10.60 -12.94
N GLY A 152 -8.52 -10.30 -13.18
CA GLY A 152 -7.98 -9.88 -14.47
C GLY A 152 -8.09 -8.38 -14.73
N LYS A 153 -8.46 -7.57 -13.74
CA LYS A 153 -8.47 -6.10 -13.88
C LYS A 153 -7.04 -5.63 -14.02
N THR A 154 -6.75 -4.91 -15.11
CA THR A 154 -5.43 -4.32 -15.36
C THR A 154 -5.54 -2.81 -15.45
N ALA A 155 -4.62 -2.10 -14.80
CA ALA A 155 -4.50 -0.65 -14.89
C ALA A 155 -3.06 -0.26 -15.19
N VAL A 156 -2.88 0.79 -15.99
CA VAL A 156 -1.58 1.38 -16.29
C VAL A 156 -1.72 2.89 -16.30
N THR A 157 -0.87 3.58 -15.54
CA THR A 157 -0.89 5.04 -15.40
C THR A 157 0.53 5.58 -15.56
N ALA A 158 0.66 6.71 -16.25
CA ALA A 158 1.91 7.46 -16.31
C ALA A 158 1.65 8.96 -16.16
N ASN A 159 2.57 9.67 -15.52
CA ASN A 159 2.52 11.13 -15.43
C ASN A 159 3.91 11.75 -15.43
N VAL A 160 3.93 13.07 -15.61
CA VAL A 160 5.10 13.90 -15.42
C VAL A 160 4.80 14.89 -14.31
N ALA A 161 5.54 14.81 -13.21
CA ALA A 161 5.55 15.85 -12.19
C ALA A 161 6.56 16.93 -12.62
N TYR A 162 6.03 18.11 -12.98
CA TYR A 162 6.84 19.26 -13.41
C TYR A 162 6.75 20.41 -12.40
N GLN A 163 7.89 20.85 -11.90
CA GLN A 163 7.99 21.95 -10.94
C GLN A 163 8.36 23.26 -11.66
N LEU A 164 7.40 24.18 -11.76
CA LEU A 164 7.59 25.47 -12.45
C LEU A 164 8.62 26.35 -11.73
N VAL A 165 8.52 26.43 -10.40
CA VAL A 165 9.41 27.18 -9.50
C VAL A 165 9.82 26.30 -8.32
N PRO A 166 11.07 26.41 -7.82
CA PRO A 166 11.56 25.67 -6.66
C PRO A 166 10.70 25.86 -5.41
#